data_AF-A0A9D7Q2J4-F1
#
_entry.id   AF-A0A9D7Q2J4-F1
#
_cell.length_a   1.000
_cell.length_b   1.000
_cell.length_c   1.000
_cell.angle_alpha   90.00
_cell.angle_beta   90.00
_cell.angle_gamma   90.00
#
_symmetry.space_group_name_H-M   'P 1'
#
loop_
_entity.id
_entity.type
_entity.pdbx_description
1 polymer ?
#
loop_
_entity_poly.entity_id
_entity_poly.type
_entity_poly.pdbx_seq_one_letter_code
_entity_poly.pdbx_strand_id
1 'polypeptide(L)'
;MSGKYSGTLPGGWADLRNPRTSELINGPFEEFFHTPDMRRHHGLQGRYSISKLAFYLYRLKAYQVINSTPFSLGDGVSFSFDPSGRDISLFSKSSLSPNWNEWRTATEPELPAPIPCRLLGHATYLLSEAIIQQLIALPVPLTMTAANELRKIIGLIFKNERSLLNVISSFSSNTEILDPAILLPLLSFSLKDDCGKSILLPDNQTVLNNPLDSNSILVGYQMPANEVITTENITAANLMTWPFAIDKVLAIDAENGRFMFQNSPTEDQEVYIAYHYGFSGNIGAGGYDRFLQTDILPDGILTGGGMINATDLFNTGLTQIEDSKTYSPIASKVSIVDMTLQSANMQRPFICLESNWILNSGANENSKLTFDGLWIGAQGDLEAEIILKGNFECVVIRNCTLDPGGSINIKNELLQPVNLIIEGFVENLCIESCILGSVIVRNEGIIEEVSITDSIVQSIDPSVNAIEIKSGKTTIERSTIFGKVEVHRLYATEVIISAIANVTDTQNGCFRYSAAPHLSRLPHPYESFLFTNDSAHWFTSRRFGDPGFAQLSDLAPVVLKVGGENESEMGAFSKLLNPVKFDGLKAKIDEYMPFGLIPIYINKT
;
A
#
# COMPACT_ATOMS: atom_id res chain seq x y z
N MET A 1 -19.87 27.11 -20.67
CA MET A 1 -18.83 26.77 -19.67
C MET A 1 -18.06 25.58 -20.21
N SER A 2 -16.73 25.66 -20.26
CA SER A 2 -15.89 24.51 -20.58
C SER A 2 -15.69 23.64 -19.33
N GLY A 3 -15.38 22.36 -19.51
CA GLY A 3 -14.95 21.49 -18.40
C GLY A 3 -13.76 22.08 -17.62
N LYS A 4 -13.73 21.92 -16.30
CA LYS A 4 -12.71 22.43 -15.39
C LYS A 4 -11.32 21.88 -15.72
N TYR A 5 -11.22 20.56 -15.92
CA TYR A 5 -9.96 19.86 -16.18
C TYR A 5 -9.65 19.75 -17.67
N SER A 6 -10.67 19.52 -18.49
CA SER A 6 -10.54 19.25 -19.91
C SER A 6 -10.52 20.51 -20.77
N GLY A 7 -11.18 21.58 -20.33
CA GLY A 7 -11.42 22.75 -21.16
C GLY A 7 -12.32 22.47 -22.37
N THR A 8 -12.94 21.28 -22.44
CA THR A 8 -13.85 20.92 -23.54
C THR A 8 -15.18 21.66 -23.40
N LEU A 9 -15.70 22.16 -24.51
CA LEU A 9 -16.99 22.85 -24.54
C LEU A 9 -18.15 21.84 -24.51
N PRO A 10 -19.37 22.26 -24.11
CA PRO A 10 -20.53 21.40 -24.14
C PRO A 10 -20.81 20.83 -25.53
N GLY A 11 -20.86 19.50 -25.64
CA GLY A 11 -21.00 18.80 -26.93
C GLY A 11 -19.76 18.86 -27.84
N GLY A 12 -18.63 19.34 -27.33
CA GLY A 12 -17.36 19.42 -28.05
C GLY A 12 -16.62 18.09 -28.12
N TRP A 13 -15.56 18.07 -28.93
CA TRP A 13 -14.66 16.93 -29.07
C TRP A 13 -13.60 16.93 -27.97
N ALA A 14 -13.15 15.74 -27.58
CA ALA A 14 -12.03 15.58 -26.65
C ALA A 14 -10.75 16.21 -27.22
N ASP A 15 -10.06 17.02 -26.41
CA ASP A 15 -8.76 17.60 -26.80
C ASP A 15 -7.61 16.68 -26.40
N LEU A 16 -7.14 15.88 -27.35
CA LEU A 16 -6.04 14.93 -27.14
C LEU A 16 -4.70 15.59 -26.82
N ARG A 17 -4.57 16.92 -26.98
CA ARG A 17 -3.38 17.67 -26.58
C ARG A 17 -3.31 17.88 -25.07
N ASN A 18 -4.39 17.59 -24.33
CA ASN A 18 -4.41 17.60 -22.88
C ASN A 18 -4.37 16.16 -22.34
N PRO A 19 -3.19 15.54 -22.24
CA PRO A 19 -3.06 14.13 -21.87
C PRO A 19 -3.52 13.84 -20.44
N ARG A 20 -3.67 14.85 -19.58
CA ARG A 20 -4.24 14.64 -18.24
C ARG A 20 -5.69 14.17 -18.31
N THR A 21 -6.44 14.63 -19.31
CA THR A 21 -7.86 14.32 -19.44
C THR A 21 -8.13 12.88 -19.80
N SER A 22 -7.18 12.19 -20.46
CA SER A 22 -7.36 10.79 -20.80
C SER A 22 -7.39 9.88 -19.57
N GLU A 23 -6.77 10.29 -18.47
CA GLU A 23 -6.78 9.51 -17.21
C GLU A 23 -8.10 9.66 -16.44
N LEU A 24 -8.86 10.72 -16.70
CA LEU A 24 -10.14 10.96 -16.04
C LEU A 24 -11.28 10.13 -16.66
N ILE A 25 -11.06 9.55 -17.83
CA ILE A 25 -12.06 8.76 -18.56
C ILE A 25 -12.53 7.58 -17.71
N ASN A 26 -13.83 7.29 -17.74
CA ASN A 26 -14.48 6.24 -16.95
C ASN A 26 -14.37 6.45 -15.42
N GLY A 27 -13.94 7.63 -14.97
CA GLY A 27 -13.82 8.02 -13.57
C GLY A 27 -14.87 9.06 -13.14
N PRO A 28 -14.93 9.37 -11.83
CA PRO A 28 -15.88 10.36 -11.30
C PRO A 28 -15.60 11.81 -11.75
N PHE A 29 -14.37 12.09 -12.21
CA PHE A 29 -13.94 13.42 -12.65
C PHE A 29 -13.92 13.57 -14.17
N GLU A 30 -14.52 12.62 -14.89
CA GLU A 30 -14.66 12.70 -16.34
C GLU A 30 -15.57 13.89 -16.74
N GLU A 31 -15.13 14.67 -17.73
CA GLU A 31 -15.89 15.83 -18.22
C GLU A 31 -16.37 15.67 -19.67
N PHE A 32 -16.14 14.50 -20.27
CA PHE A 32 -16.51 14.24 -21.65
C PHE A 32 -18.01 13.98 -21.79
N PHE A 33 -18.57 14.44 -22.91
CA PHE A 33 -19.97 14.23 -23.24
C PHE A 33 -20.14 12.86 -23.89
N HIS A 34 -21.10 12.09 -23.39
CA HIS A 34 -21.42 10.76 -23.89
C HIS A 34 -22.80 10.72 -24.52
N THR A 35 -22.94 9.92 -25.57
CA THR A 35 -24.27 9.57 -26.07
C THR A 35 -24.99 8.67 -25.07
N PRO A 36 -26.32 8.83 -24.86
CA PRO A 36 -27.06 7.97 -23.96
C PRO A 36 -26.92 6.48 -24.32
N ASP A 37 -26.42 5.70 -23.37
CA ASP A 37 -26.32 4.25 -23.44
C ASP A 37 -27.51 3.63 -22.69
N MET A 38 -28.51 3.18 -23.45
CA MET A 38 -29.74 2.59 -22.93
C MET A 38 -29.58 1.15 -22.43
N ARG A 39 -28.40 0.54 -22.56
CA ARG A 39 -28.13 -0.81 -22.05
C ARG A 39 -28.18 -0.83 -20.52
N ARG A 40 -28.53 -2.00 -19.97
CA ARG A 40 -28.35 -2.30 -18.55
C ARG A 40 -26.86 -2.22 -18.22
N HIS A 41 -26.52 -1.63 -17.08
CA HIS A 41 -25.13 -1.51 -16.68
C HIS A 41 -24.49 -2.89 -16.46
N HIS A 42 -23.36 -3.13 -17.13
CA HIS A 42 -22.51 -4.28 -16.93
C HIS A 42 -21.06 -3.92 -17.31
N GLY A 43 -20.14 -3.94 -16.34
CA GLY A 43 -18.74 -3.56 -16.57
C GLY A 43 -18.60 -2.13 -17.09
N LEU A 44 -18.07 -1.95 -18.30
CA LEU A 44 -17.96 -0.63 -18.95
C LEU A 44 -19.23 -0.21 -19.71
N GLN A 45 -20.16 -1.13 -19.98
CA GLN A 45 -21.37 -0.86 -20.76
C GLN A 45 -22.50 -0.31 -19.89
N GLY A 46 -23.37 0.49 -20.50
CA GLY A 46 -24.55 1.03 -19.84
C GLY A 46 -24.22 2.01 -18.72
N ARG A 47 -23.10 2.75 -18.80
CA ARG A 47 -22.72 3.73 -17.77
C ARG A 47 -23.36 5.10 -17.94
N TYR A 48 -23.56 5.53 -19.18
CA TYR A 48 -23.92 6.92 -19.46
C TYR A 48 -25.40 7.05 -19.85
N SER A 49 -26.18 7.85 -19.12
CA SER A 49 -27.54 8.28 -19.47
C SER A 49 -27.97 9.39 -18.50
N ILE A 50 -28.90 10.25 -18.91
CA ILE A 50 -29.48 11.29 -18.04
C ILE A 50 -30.17 10.67 -16.82
N SER A 51 -30.74 9.46 -16.98
CA SER A 51 -31.41 8.74 -15.89
C SER A 51 -30.45 7.96 -15.00
N LYS A 52 -29.12 8.02 -15.19
CA LYS A 52 -28.16 7.20 -14.44
C LYS A 52 -27.38 8.05 -13.43
N LEU A 53 -27.29 7.57 -12.20
CA LEU A 53 -26.50 8.18 -11.13
C LEU A 53 -25.37 7.23 -10.73
N ALA A 54 -24.12 7.64 -10.95
CA ALA A 54 -22.95 6.81 -10.71
C ALA A 54 -22.37 6.99 -9.31
N PHE A 55 -22.20 5.87 -8.59
CA PHE A 55 -21.54 5.77 -7.30
C PHE A 55 -20.20 5.06 -7.49
N TYR A 56 -19.11 5.82 -7.34
CA TYR A 56 -17.75 5.28 -7.38
C TYR A 56 -17.33 4.89 -5.97
N LEU A 57 -17.04 3.60 -5.77
CA LEU A 57 -16.76 3.02 -4.46
C LEU A 57 -15.28 2.70 -4.33
N TYR A 58 -14.62 3.35 -3.38
CA TYR A 58 -13.20 3.14 -3.08
C TYR A 58 -13.11 2.10 -1.97
N ARG A 59 -12.68 0.88 -2.33
CA ARG A 59 -12.60 -0.27 -1.41
C ARG A 59 -11.27 -0.35 -0.65
N LEU A 60 -10.24 0.33 -1.15
CA LEU A 60 -8.90 0.34 -0.58
C LEU A 60 -8.76 1.45 0.47
N LYS A 61 -7.94 1.18 1.48
CA LYS A 61 -7.50 2.17 2.46
C LYS A 61 -6.08 2.60 2.17
N ALA A 62 -5.77 3.86 2.43
CA ALA A 62 -4.41 4.39 2.41
C ALA A 62 -3.79 4.20 3.81
N TYR A 63 -2.72 3.42 3.90
CA TYR A 63 -1.96 3.19 5.12
C TYR A 63 -0.69 4.02 5.11
N GLN A 64 -0.44 4.73 6.20
CA GLN A 64 0.71 5.61 6.32
C GLN A 64 1.99 4.84 6.66
N VAL A 65 3.12 5.31 6.13
CA VAL A 65 4.46 4.85 6.46
C VAL A 65 5.34 6.08 6.64
N ILE A 66 6.00 6.18 7.80
CA ILE A 66 6.79 7.35 8.19
C ILE A 66 8.22 6.89 8.49
N ASN A 67 9.19 7.62 7.94
CA ASN A 67 10.62 7.41 8.17
C ASN A 67 11.10 5.97 7.88
N SER A 68 10.57 5.33 6.85
CA SER A 68 11.08 4.04 6.39
C SER A 68 12.39 4.20 5.64
N THR A 69 13.28 3.21 5.72
CA THR A 69 14.51 3.22 4.91
C THR A 69 14.16 2.96 3.44
N PRO A 70 14.46 3.88 2.50
CA PRO A 70 14.24 3.63 1.07
C PRO A 70 15.24 2.59 0.55
N PHE A 71 14.82 1.77 -0.41
CA PHE A 71 15.70 0.80 -1.06
C PHE A 71 16.51 1.49 -2.16
N SER A 72 17.84 1.43 -2.08
CA SER A 72 18.74 2.04 -3.08
C SER A 72 19.13 1.05 -4.16
N LEU A 73 19.17 1.50 -5.42
CA LEU A 73 19.78 0.74 -6.51
C LEU A 73 21.31 0.63 -6.37
N GLY A 74 21.93 1.49 -5.56
CA GLY A 74 23.39 1.53 -5.38
C GLY A 74 24.12 2.49 -6.31
N ASP A 75 23.40 3.30 -7.09
CA ASP A 75 23.95 4.39 -7.90
C ASP A 75 24.04 5.73 -7.14
N GLY A 76 23.54 5.77 -5.90
CA GLY A 76 23.55 6.93 -5.01
C GLY A 76 22.52 8.01 -5.35
N VAL A 77 21.71 7.85 -6.41
CA VAL A 77 20.69 8.85 -6.80
C VAL A 77 19.29 8.28 -6.86
N SER A 78 19.15 6.97 -7.02
CA SER A 78 17.87 6.39 -7.41
C SER A 78 17.40 5.30 -6.43
N PHE A 79 16.12 5.37 -6.08
CA PHE A 79 15.55 4.70 -4.92
C PHE A 79 14.10 4.21 -5.16
N SER A 80 13.68 3.22 -4.37
CA SER A 80 12.27 2.84 -4.19
C SER A 80 11.79 3.22 -2.78
N PHE A 81 10.51 3.60 -2.67
CA PHE A 81 9.86 3.85 -1.37
C PHE A 81 9.66 2.56 -0.57
N ASP A 82 9.50 1.44 -1.25
CA ASP A 82 9.35 0.13 -0.62
C ASP A 82 10.73 -0.41 -0.18
N PRO A 83 10.91 -0.81 1.09
CA PRO A 83 12.21 -1.27 1.59
C PRO A 83 12.67 -2.61 0.97
N SER A 84 11.78 -3.41 0.39
CA SER A 84 12.15 -4.60 -0.40
C SER A 84 12.64 -4.26 -1.81
N GLY A 85 12.49 -2.99 -2.22
CA GLY A 85 12.80 -2.53 -3.57
C GLY A 85 11.74 -2.90 -4.61
N ARG A 86 10.59 -3.41 -4.21
CA ARG A 86 9.47 -3.71 -5.12
C ARG A 86 8.80 -2.44 -5.62
N ASP A 87 8.23 -2.51 -6.82
CA ASP A 87 7.31 -1.48 -7.30
C ASP A 87 5.98 -1.53 -6.53
N ILE A 88 5.60 -0.41 -5.93
CA ILE A 88 4.32 -0.22 -5.24
C ILE A 88 3.68 1.10 -5.67
N SER A 89 2.36 1.13 -5.85
CA SER A 89 1.69 2.40 -6.11
C SER A 89 1.56 3.22 -4.82
N LEU A 90 1.94 4.48 -4.87
CA LEU A 90 1.72 5.44 -3.79
C LEU A 90 0.28 5.94 -3.81
N PHE A 91 -0.28 6.16 -2.63
CA PHE A 91 -1.68 6.51 -2.45
C PHE A 91 -1.83 7.94 -1.96
N SER A 92 -2.91 8.57 -2.43
CA SER A 92 -3.37 9.82 -1.84
C SER A 92 -4.01 9.54 -0.49
N LYS A 93 -3.75 10.39 0.50
CA LYS A 93 -4.56 10.40 1.71
C LYS A 93 -5.95 10.97 1.42
N SER A 94 -6.92 10.63 2.26
CA SER A 94 -8.20 11.33 2.28
C SER A 94 -8.05 12.60 3.11
N SER A 95 -8.19 13.78 2.48
CA SER A 95 -8.17 15.08 3.17
C SER A 95 -9.58 15.65 3.42
N LEU A 96 -10.62 14.84 3.19
CA LEU A 96 -12.00 15.25 3.37
C LEU A 96 -12.37 15.38 4.85
N SER A 97 -12.98 16.50 5.20
CA SER A 97 -13.53 16.71 6.54
C SER A 97 -14.73 15.78 6.76
N PRO A 98 -14.81 15.06 7.90
CA PRO A 98 -15.99 14.31 8.26
C PRO A 98 -17.15 15.21 8.72
N ASN A 99 -16.90 16.51 8.95
CA ASN A 99 -17.90 17.47 9.38
C ASN A 99 -18.82 17.85 8.22
N TRP A 100 -20.11 17.51 8.33
CA TRP A 100 -21.11 17.83 7.31
C TRP A 100 -21.22 19.34 6.99
N ASN A 101 -20.98 20.21 7.97
CA ASN A 101 -21.06 21.66 7.76
C ASN A 101 -19.92 22.20 6.89
N GLU A 102 -18.84 21.42 6.73
CA GLU A 102 -17.69 21.72 5.89
C GLU A 102 -17.73 20.93 4.58
N TRP A 103 -18.85 20.25 4.29
CA TRP A 103 -18.98 19.43 3.10
C TRP A 103 -18.81 20.28 1.83
N ARG A 104 -17.94 19.79 0.97
CA ARG A 104 -17.74 20.29 -0.39
C ARG A 104 -17.49 19.13 -1.32
N THR A 105 -17.61 19.38 -2.62
CA THR A 105 -17.20 18.40 -3.63
C THR A 105 -15.72 18.09 -3.47
N ALA A 106 -15.41 16.81 -3.29
CA ALA A 106 -14.05 16.30 -3.26
C ALA A 106 -13.37 16.55 -4.60
N THR A 107 -12.08 16.86 -4.57
CA THR A 107 -11.23 16.83 -5.76
C THR A 107 -10.50 15.49 -5.86
N GLU A 108 -9.99 15.18 -7.04
CA GLU A 108 -9.28 13.92 -7.29
C GLU A 108 -8.10 13.61 -6.34
N PRO A 109 -7.18 14.55 -6.04
CA PRO A 109 -6.07 14.31 -5.11
C PRO A 109 -6.50 14.23 -3.64
N GLU A 110 -7.79 14.19 -3.33
CA GLU A 110 -8.31 14.06 -1.97
C GLU A 110 -8.99 12.71 -1.75
N LEU A 111 -9.08 11.88 -2.78
CA LEU A 111 -9.68 10.56 -2.69
C LEU A 111 -8.60 9.50 -2.44
N PRO A 112 -8.86 8.50 -1.57
CA PRO A 112 -7.89 7.46 -1.23
C PRO A 112 -7.72 6.48 -2.40
N ALA A 113 -6.82 6.83 -3.32
CA ALA A 113 -6.58 6.11 -4.57
C ALA A 113 -5.09 6.15 -4.96
N PRO A 114 -4.63 5.24 -5.84
CA PRO A 114 -3.30 5.34 -6.43
C PRO A 114 -3.10 6.72 -7.06
N ILE A 115 -1.93 7.30 -6.92
CA ILE A 115 -1.57 8.61 -7.50
C ILE A 115 -0.95 8.39 -8.88
N PRO A 116 -1.63 8.76 -9.99
CA PRO A 116 -1.01 8.74 -11.30
C PRO A 116 0.09 9.80 -11.41
N CYS A 117 1.12 9.53 -12.22
CA CYS A 117 2.23 10.46 -12.39
C CYS A 117 1.76 11.83 -12.93
N ARG A 118 0.74 11.86 -13.80
CA ARG A 118 0.20 13.14 -14.28
C ARG A 118 -0.63 13.90 -13.25
N LEU A 119 -1.25 13.21 -12.29
CA LEU A 119 -1.91 13.86 -11.15
C LEU A 119 -0.86 14.49 -10.24
N LEU A 120 0.22 13.76 -9.94
CA LEU A 120 1.33 14.28 -9.12
C LEU A 120 1.96 15.52 -9.78
N GLY A 121 2.17 15.48 -11.10
CA GLY A 121 2.69 16.59 -11.89
C GLY A 121 1.67 17.70 -12.22
N HIS A 122 0.41 17.57 -11.81
CA HIS A 122 -0.63 18.55 -12.13
C HIS A 122 -0.44 19.84 -11.32
N ALA A 123 0.17 20.84 -11.97
CA ALA A 123 0.40 22.16 -11.42
C ALA A 123 -0.32 23.23 -12.25
N THR A 124 -1.29 23.92 -11.62
CA THR A 124 -1.96 25.08 -12.21
C THR A 124 -1.48 26.33 -11.50
N TYR A 125 -1.12 27.37 -12.24
CA TYR A 125 -0.60 28.61 -11.69
C TYR A 125 -1.55 29.79 -11.91
N LEU A 126 -1.70 30.62 -10.88
CA LEU A 126 -2.49 31.85 -10.90
C LEU A 126 -1.72 32.95 -10.16
N LEU A 127 -1.37 34.02 -10.88
CA LEU A 127 -0.69 35.17 -10.28
C LEU A 127 -1.70 36.17 -9.71
N SER A 128 -1.33 36.77 -8.57
CA SER A 128 -2.05 37.83 -7.89
C SER A 128 -1.08 38.96 -7.51
N GLU A 129 -1.60 40.16 -7.24
CA GLU A 129 -0.76 41.27 -6.78
C GLU A 129 -0.06 40.94 -5.45
N ALA A 130 -0.71 40.18 -4.56
CA ALA A 130 -0.12 39.76 -3.28
C ALA A 130 1.16 38.93 -3.49
N ILE A 131 1.15 38.00 -4.46
CA ILE A 131 2.32 37.19 -4.81
C ILE A 131 3.46 38.08 -5.32
N ILE A 132 3.16 39.06 -6.18
CA ILE A 132 4.18 39.97 -6.69
C ILE A 132 4.80 40.80 -5.57
N GLN A 133 4.01 41.27 -4.61
CA GLN A 133 4.52 41.98 -3.43
C GLN A 133 5.43 41.08 -2.58
N GLN A 134 5.10 39.80 -2.43
CA GLN A 134 5.97 38.83 -1.76
C GLN A 134 7.30 38.67 -2.51
N LEU A 135 7.29 38.60 -3.84
CA LEU A 135 8.52 38.50 -4.66
C LEU A 135 9.40 39.76 -4.57
N ILE A 136 8.80 40.95 -4.48
CA ILE A 136 9.54 42.20 -4.27
C ILE A 136 10.19 42.23 -2.87
N ALA A 137 9.56 41.59 -1.88
CA ALA A 137 10.03 41.54 -0.51
C ALA A 137 11.06 40.43 -0.24
N LEU A 138 11.44 39.62 -1.23
CA LEU A 138 12.43 38.56 -1.08
C LEU A 138 13.83 39.12 -0.75
N PRO A 139 14.71 38.33 -0.11
CA PRO A 139 16.11 38.72 0.13
C PRO A 139 16.87 39.11 -1.14
N VAL A 140 16.57 38.41 -2.24
CA VAL A 140 16.91 38.84 -3.61
C VAL A 140 15.62 39.41 -4.21
N PRO A 141 15.43 40.74 -4.21
CA PRO A 141 14.14 41.34 -4.56
C PRO A 141 13.95 41.39 -6.07
N LEU A 142 12.71 41.14 -6.50
CA LEU A 142 12.29 41.39 -7.88
C LEU A 142 12.30 42.88 -8.20
N THR A 143 12.93 43.28 -9.30
CA THR A 143 12.96 44.67 -9.76
C THR A 143 11.56 45.16 -10.14
N MET A 144 11.32 46.46 -9.99
CA MET A 144 10.01 47.04 -10.31
C MET A 144 9.66 46.89 -11.80
N THR A 145 10.66 46.84 -12.69
CA THR A 145 10.46 46.58 -14.12
C THR A 145 9.91 45.18 -14.35
N ALA A 146 10.56 44.16 -13.78
CA ALA A 146 10.12 42.77 -13.89
C ALA A 146 8.76 42.55 -13.22
N ALA A 147 8.53 43.17 -12.05
CA ALA A 147 7.23 43.15 -11.37
C ALA A 147 6.11 43.74 -12.25
N ASN A 148 6.36 44.84 -12.96
CA ASN A 148 5.38 45.43 -13.87
C ASN A 148 5.07 44.53 -15.08
N GLU A 149 6.00 43.70 -15.52
CA GLU A 149 5.74 42.69 -16.57
C GLU A 149 4.87 41.54 -16.04
N LEU A 150 5.17 41.02 -14.84
CA LEU A 150 4.33 40.00 -14.18
C LEU A 150 2.91 40.51 -13.91
N ARG A 151 2.75 41.80 -13.58
CA ARG A 151 1.41 42.41 -13.41
C ARG A 151 0.52 42.28 -14.65
N LYS A 152 1.09 42.23 -15.85
CA LYS A 152 0.33 42.10 -17.12
C LYS A 152 -0.38 40.76 -17.25
N ILE A 153 0.05 39.75 -16.50
CA ILE A 153 -0.49 38.38 -16.55
C ILE A 153 -1.26 37.99 -15.29
N ILE A 154 -1.53 38.95 -14.38
CA ILE A 154 -2.41 38.73 -13.23
C ILE A 154 -3.79 38.27 -13.71
N GLY A 155 -4.36 37.29 -13.01
CA GLY A 155 -5.68 36.74 -13.30
C GLY A 155 -5.70 35.75 -14.48
N LEU A 156 -4.59 35.55 -15.20
CA LEU A 156 -4.47 34.48 -16.17
C LEU A 156 -4.17 33.15 -15.47
N ILE A 157 -4.86 32.09 -15.89
CA ILE A 157 -4.67 30.73 -15.38
C ILE A 157 -3.75 29.99 -16.34
N PHE A 158 -2.62 29.51 -15.84
CA PHE A 158 -1.67 28.69 -16.59
C PHE A 158 -1.86 27.21 -16.22
N LYS A 159 -2.16 26.37 -17.20
CA LYS A 159 -2.48 24.94 -17.00
C LYS A 159 -1.28 24.07 -16.62
N ASN A 160 -0.07 24.56 -16.83
CA ASN A 160 1.18 23.88 -16.52
C ASN A 160 2.33 24.89 -16.47
N GLU A 161 3.43 24.46 -15.85
CA GLU A 161 4.66 25.25 -15.67
C GLU A 161 5.20 25.74 -17.01
N ARG A 162 5.24 24.86 -18.02
CA ARG A 162 5.72 25.21 -19.37
C ARG A 162 4.96 26.38 -20.01
N SER A 163 3.65 26.45 -19.81
CA SER A 163 2.82 27.54 -20.35
C SER A 163 3.14 28.87 -19.69
N LEU A 164 3.39 28.87 -18.38
CA LEU A 164 3.83 30.06 -17.63
C LEU A 164 5.21 30.50 -18.10
N LEU A 165 6.18 29.57 -18.16
CA LEU A 165 7.54 29.85 -18.61
C LEU A 165 7.60 30.38 -20.04
N ASN A 166 6.77 29.85 -20.95
CA ASN A 166 6.69 30.35 -22.32
C ASN A 166 6.25 31.82 -22.37
N VAL A 167 5.28 32.23 -21.54
CA VAL A 167 4.86 33.64 -21.47
C VAL A 167 5.94 34.51 -20.84
N ILE A 168 6.57 34.05 -19.75
CA ILE A 168 7.70 34.76 -19.13
C ILE A 168 8.85 34.94 -20.11
N SER A 169 9.13 33.96 -20.97
CA SER A 169 10.22 34.05 -21.95
C SER A 169 10.03 35.19 -22.96
N SER A 170 8.79 35.66 -23.17
CA SER A 170 8.48 36.79 -24.04
C SER A 170 8.73 38.16 -23.41
N PHE A 171 9.00 38.21 -22.11
CA PHE A 171 9.26 39.44 -21.36
C PHE A 171 10.68 39.96 -21.55
N SER A 172 10.86 41.27 -21.40
CA SER A 172 12.17 41.91 -21.53
C SER A 172 13.08 41.62 -20.33
N SER A 173 12.50 41.48 -19.13
CA SER A 173 13.20 41.09 -17.90
C SER A 173 13.24 39.57 -17.67
N ASN A 174 13.12 38.75 -18.73
CA ASN A 174 13.00 37.29 -18.58
C ASN A 174 14.19 36.65 -17.83
N THR A 175 15.42 37.13 -18.01
CA THR A 175 16.62 36.58 -17.37
C THR A 175 16.58 36.69 -15.85
N GLU A 176 15.98 37.77 -15.35
CA GLU A 176 15.80 38.00 -13.92
C GLU A 176 14.69 37.10 -13.36
N ILE A 177 13.55 37.02 -14.06
CA ILE A 177 12.40 36.22 -13.62
C ILE A 177 12.70 34.72 -13.65
N LEU A 178 13.51 34.28 -14.62
CA LEU A 178 13.91 32.88 -14.78
C LEU A 178 15.10 32.49 -13.88
N ASP A 179 15.69 33.44 -13.14
CA ASP A 179 16.70 33.12 -12.14
C ASP A 179 16.08 32.23 -11.03
N PRO A 180 16.73 31.12 -10.62
CA PRO A 180 16.17 30.22 -9.60
C PRO A 180 15.77 30.91 -8.29
N ALA A 181 16.46 31.98 -7.88
CA ALA A 181 16.15 32.72 -6.67
C ALA A 181 14.79 33.44 -6.73
N ILE A 182 14.28 33.70 -7.93
CA ILE A 182 12.96 34.32 -8.17
C ILE A 182 11.96 33.28 -8.67
N LEU A 183 12.37 32.40 -9.58
CA LEU A 183 11.49 31.44 -10.23
C LEU A 183 10.92 30.44 -9.24
N LEU A 184 11.73 29.89 -8.34
CA LEU A 184 11.26 28.89 -7.37
C LEU A 184 10.20 29.48 -6.41
N PRO A 185 10.42 30.65 -5.77
CA PRO A 185 9.36 31.31 -5.01
C PRO A 185 8.14 31.68 -5.86
N LEU A 186 8.32 32.13 -7.11
CA LEU A 186 7.20 32.45 -8.00
C LEU A 186 6.34 31.21 -8.26
N LEU A 187 6.96 30.06 -8.55
CA LEU A 187 6.24 28.80 -8.76
C LEU A 187 5.53 28.37 -7.48
N SER A 188 6.18 28.45 -6.32
CA SER A 188 5.61 28.06 -5.03
C SER A 188 4.39 28.93 -4.67
N PHE A 189 4.52 30.25 -4.73
CA PHE A 189 3.46 31.19 -4.34
C PHE A 189 2.30 31.28 -5.32
N SER A 190 2.53 31.00 -6.60
CA SER A 190 1.47 31.04 -7.63
C SER A 190 0.78 29.71 -7.87
N LEU A 191 1.22 28.64 -7.21
CA LEU A 191 0.59 27.33 -7.30
C LEU A 191 -0.81 27.40 -6.69
N LYS A 192 -1.81 26.94 -7.44
CA LYS A 192 -3.22 26.98 -7.00
C LYS A 192 -3.50 25.85 -6.02
N ASP A 193 -4.13 26.17 -4.89
CA ASP A 193 -4.39 25.24 -3.78
C ASP A 193 -5.17 23.97 -4.16
N ASP A 194 -5.99 24.00 -5.22
CA ASP A 194 -6.84 22.87 -5.66
C ASP A 194 -6.18 21.97 -6.72
N CYS A 195 -4.88 22.12 -6.99
CA CYS A 195 -4.16 21.29 -7.94
C CYS A 195 -3.58 20.03 -7.29
N GLY A 196 -3.16 19.06 -8.11
CA GLY A 196 -2.64 17.79 -7.59
C GLY A 196 -1.36 18.01 -6.79
N LYS A 197 -0.47 18.85 -7.31
CA LYS A 197 0.83 19.10 -6.70
C LYS A 197 0.74 19.77 -5.32
N SER A 198 -0.17 20.74 -5.15
CA SER A 198 -0.34 21.46 -3.88
C SER A 198 -0.96 20.60 -2.77
N ILE A 199 -1.80 19.63 -3.14
CA ILE A 199 -2.48 18.76 -2.17
C ILE A 199 -1.62 17.54 -1.80
N LEU A 200 -0.86 17.01 -2.76
CA LEU A 200 -0.13 15.75 -2.59
C LEU A 200 1.29 15.92 -2.02
N LEU A 201 1.95 17.04 -2.32
CA LEU A 201 3.37 17.27 -2.04
C LEU A 201 3.59 18.43 -1.06
N PRO A 202 4.72 18.43 -0.32
CA PRO A 202 4.96 19.41 0.73
C PRO A 202 5.36 20.79 0.20
N ASP A 203 4.93 21.81 0.94
CA ASP A 203 5.32 23.20 0.76
C ASP A 203 6.43 23.62 1.73
N ASN A 204 6.79 24.91 1.71
CA ASN A 204 7.81 25.47 2.62
C ASN A 204 7.36 25.60 4.09
N GLN A 205 6.09 25.34 4.40
CA GLN A 205 5.55 25.38 5.76
C GLN A 205 5.47 23.99 6.39
N THR A 206 5.63 22.94 5.59
CA THR A 206 5.57 21.56 6.04
C THR A 206 6.70 21.25 7.01
N VAL A 207 6.37 20.67 8.17
CA VAL A 207 7.32 20.29 9.22
C VAL A 207 7.40 18.76 9.34
N LEU A 208 8.60 18.22 9.58
CA LEU A 208 8.87 16.78 9.69
C LEU A 208 8.33 16.08 10.96
N ASN A 209 7.61 16.79 11.85
CA ASN A 209 7.08 16.16 13.07
C ASN A 209 5.92 15.19 12.77
N ASN A 210 5.04 15.55 11.83
CA ASN A 210 4.01 14.64 11.30
C ASN A 210 3.73 14.98 9.82
N PRO A 211 4.65 14.63 8.92
CA PRO A 211 4.68 15.16 7.55
C PRO A 211 3.46 14.77 6.70
N LEU A 212 2.75 13.71 7.09
CA LEU A 212 1.59 13.16 6.39
C LEU A 212 0.25 13.74 6.87
N ASP A 213 0.25 14.57 7.92
CA ASP A 213 -0.97 15.30 8.34
C ASP A 213 -1.44 16.27 7.26
N SER A 214 -0.50 16.85 6.50
CA SER A 214 -0.80 17.81 5.42
C SER A 214 -0.71 17.18 4.04
N ASN A 215 0.27 16.30 3.81
CA ASN A 215 0.65 15.84 2.47
C ASN A 215 0.46 14.31 2.29
N SER A 216 0.49 13.83 1.05
CA SER A 216 0.40 12.38 0.78
C SER A 216 1.76 11.72 0.64
N ILE A 217 2.74 12.44 0.07
CA ILE A 217 4.11 11.98 -0.17
C ILE A 217 5.07 13.07 0.32
N LEU A 218 6.13 12.67 0.99
CA LEU A 218 7.21 13.54 1.40
C LEU A 218 8.56 12.84 1.20
N VAL A 219 9.53 13.61 0.68
CA VAL A 219 10.93 13.22 0.56
C VAL A 219 11.77 14.40 1.05
N GLY A 220 12.80 14.10 1.84
CA GLY A 220 13.67 15.11 2.42
C GLY A 220 14.91 14.49 3.04
N TYR A 221 15.55 15.24 3.93
CA TYR A 221 16.70 14.83 4.70
C TYR A 221 16.43 15.01 6.19
N GLN A 222 16.76 14.01 7.00
CA GLN A 222 16.65 14.07 8.46
C GLN A 222 17.93 14.65 9.10
N MET A 223 19.07 14.38 8.49
CA MET A 223 20.39 14.88 8.91
C MET A 223 21.08 15.56 7.72
N PRO A 224 21.97 16.56 7.94
CA PRO A 224 22.34 17.17 9.22
C PRO A 224 21.30 18.13 9.78
N ALA A 225 20.27 18.48 9.00
CA ALA A 225 19.13 19.26 9.42
C ALA A 225 17.87 18.68 8.77
N ASN A 226 16.74 18.82 9.48
CA ASN A 226 15.42 18.47 8.97
C ASN A 226 15.07 19.39 7.77
N GLU A 227 15.25 18.87 6.57
CA GLU A 227 14.99 19.57 5.31
C GLU A 227 13.95 18.81 4.50
N VAL A 228 12.98 19.53 3.95
CA VAL A 228 11.94 18.96 3.10
C VAL A 228 12.14 19.47 1.68
N ILE A 229 12.10 18.57 0.70
CA ILE A 229 12.12 18.98 -0.71
C ILE A 229 10.71 19.47 -1.07
N THR A 230 10.60 20.77 -1.32
CA THR A 230 9.33 21.45 -1.59
C THR A 230 8.80 21.23 -3.00
N THR A 231 7.50 21.43 -3.20
CA THR A 231 6.82 21.14 -4.48
C THR A 231 7.50 21.75 -5.71
N GLU A 232 8.02 22.99 -5.64
CA GLU A 232 8.67 23.65 -6.77
C GLU A 232 9.92 22.92 -7.27
N ASN A 233 10.58 22.15 -6.38
CA ASN A 233 11.77 21.34 -6.62
C ASN A 233 11.48 19.88 -6.99
N ILE A 234 10.21 19.47 -7.05
CA ILE A 234 9.79 18.11 -7.40
C ILE A 234 9.21 18.08 -8.81
N THR A 235 9.59 17.08 -9.60
CA THR A 235 8.95 16.75 -10.88
C THR A 235 8.34 15.35 -10.83
N ALA A 236 7.24 15.13 -11.55
CA ALA A 236 6.67 13.79 -11.68
C ALA A 236 7.24 13.14 -12.95
N ALA A 237 7.70 11.90 -12.84
CA ALA A 237 8.35 11.17 -13.93
C ALA A 237 7.94 9.70 -13.93
N ASN A 238 8.05 9.05 -15.09
CA ASN A 238 8.02 7.60 -15.17
C ASN A 238 9.46 7.10 -15.06
N LEU A 239 9.78 6.44 -13.95
CA LEU A 239 11.10 5.95 -13.60
C LEU A 239 11.18 4.42 -13.80
N MET A 240 10.53 3.88 -14.82
CA MET A 240 10.67 2.45 -15.17
C MET A 240 12.03 2.13 -15.81
N THR A 241 12.64 3.10 -16.50
CA THR A 241 13.91 2.95 -17.23
C THR A 241 14.94 3.96 -16.77
N TRP A 242 16.13 3.49 -16.38
CA TRP A 242 17.19 4.32 -15.82
C TRP A 242 18.43 4.28 -16.73
N PRO A 243 19.26 5.35 -16.78
CA PRO A 243 19.09 6.63 -16.09
C PRO A 243 18.02 7.52 -16.75
N PHE A 244 17.36 8.35 -15.95
CA PHE A 244 16.36 9.33 -16.41
C PHE A 244 16.92 10.75 -16.23
N ALA A 245 16.73 11.63 -17.22
CA ALA A 245 17.18 13.01 -17.14
C ALA A 245 16.16 13.86 -16.36
N ILE A 246 16.60 14.49 -15.28
CA ILE A 246 15.75 15.28 -14.38
C ILE A 246 16.14 16.75 -14.47
N ASP A 247 15.12 17.62 -14.53
CA ASP A 247 15.23 19.09 -14.62
C ASP A 247 15.11 19.81 -13.27
N LYS A 248 14.69 19.09 -12.22
CA LYS A 248 14.55 19.57 -10.83
C LYS A 248 15.36 18.72 -9.85
N VAL A 249 15.38 19.10 -8.57
CA VAL A 249 16.15 18.40 -7.53
C VAL A 249 15.70 16.94 -7.36
N LEU A 250 14.39 16.68 -7.46
CA LEU A 250 13.79 15.36 -7.23
C LEU A 250 12.79 15.00 -8.32
N ALA A 251 12.84 13.78 -8.81
CA ALA A 251 11.80 13.15 -9.60
C ALA A 251 11.09 12.05 -8.80
N ILE A 252 9.76 12.01 -8.85
CA ILE A 252 8.94 10.98 -8.21
C ILE A 252 8.09 10.26 -9.27
N ASP A 253 8.14 8.94 -9.25
CA ASP A 253 7.21 8.04 -9.93
C ASP A 253 6.27 7.44 -8.88
N ALA A 254 5.08 8.03 -8.74
CA ALA A 254 4.10 7.58 -7.76
C ALA A 254 3.34 6.31 -8.19
N GLU A 255 3.36 5.95 -9.48
CA GLU A 255 2.68 4.74 -9.97
C GLU A 255 3.46 3.48 -9.58
N ASN A 256 4.79 3.58 -9.64
CA ASN A 256 5.71 2.47 -9.32
C ASN A 256 6.43 2.66 -7.98
N GLY A 257 6.24 3.78 -7.28
CA GLY A 257 6.83 4.00 -5.96
C GLY A 257 8.34 4.16 -6.02
N ARG A 258 8.84 4.87 -7.04
CA ARG A 258 10.27 5.14 -7.24
C ARG A 258 10.54 6.64 -7.12
N PHE A 259 11.76 7.01 -6.76
CA PHE A 259 12.21 8.39 -6.81
C PHE A 259 13.69 8.47 -7.14
N MET A 260 14.10 9.60 -7.70
CA MET A 260 15.48 9.83 -8.11
C MET A 260 15.86 11.29 -7.85
N PHE A 261 17.03 11.50 -7.24
CA PHE A 261 17.63 12.83 -7.09
C PHE A 261 18.42 13.21 -8.33
N GLN A 262 18.48 14.51 -8.60
CA GLN A 262 19.35 15.05 -9.66
C GLN A 262 20.83 14.85 -9.34
N ASN A 263 21.19 15.05 -8.08
CA ASN A 263 22.54 14.86 -7.56
C ASN A 263 22.47 13.92 -6.36
N SER A 264 23.50 13.09 -6.17
CA SER A 264 23.56 12.20 -5.01
C SER A 264 23.49 13.00 -3.71
N PRO A 265 22.71 12.54 -2.71
CA PRO A 265 22.79 13.06 -1.35
C PRO A 265 24.24 13.00 -0.86
N THR A 266 24.66 14.00 -0.07
CA THR A 266 26.00 14.02 0.53
C THR A 266 26.14 12.95 1.61
N GLU A 267 27.36 12.59 2.01
CA GLU A 267 27.59 11.55 3.03
C GLU A 267 26.90 11.85 4.38
N ASP A 268 26.73 13.14 4.71
CA ASP A 268 26.06 13.60 5.93
C ASP A 268 24.51 13.62 5.81
N GLN A 269 23.96 13.40 4.60
CA GLN A 269 22.53 13.49 4.33
C GLN A 269 21.84 12.13 4.47
N GLU A 270 21.02 11.99 5.51
CA GLU A 270 20.16 10.82 5.68
C GLU A 270 18.80 11.07 5.02
N VAL A 271 18.47 10.29 3.98
CA VAL A 271 17.20 10.40 3.24
C VAL A 271 16.03 10.04 4.16
N TYR A 272 15.05 10.95 4.22
CA TYR A 272 13.80 10.79 4.93
C TYR A 272 12.65 10.66 3.92
N ILE A 273 11.83 9.62 4.08
CA ILE A 273 10.62 9.44 3.29
C ILE A 273 9.40 9.22 4.18
N ALA A 274 8.26 9.75 3.74
CA ALA A 274 6.96 9.42 4.29
C ALA A 274 5.95 9.33 3.15
N TYR A 275 5.10 8.31 3.17
CA TYR A 275 4.16 8.05 2.08
C TYR A 275 2.96 7.25 2.56
N HIS A 276 1.98 7.08 1.68
CA HIS A 276 0.90 6.12 1.87
C HIS A 276 0.94 5.04 0.81
N TYR A 277 0.61 3.82 1.18
CA TYR A 277 0.34 2.72 0.25
C TYR A 277 -1.11 2.24 0.41
N GLY A 278 -1.66 1.64 -0.65
CA GLY A 278 -3.02 1.12 -0.63
C GLY A 278 -3.08 -0.34 -0.19
N PHE A 279 -4.03 -0.69 0.66
CA PHE A 279 -4.35 -2.10 0.93
C PHE A 279 -5.81 -2.27 1.38
N SER A 280 -6.34 -3.50 1.30
CA SER A 280 -7.78 -3.76 1.51
C SER A 280 -8.20 -3.77 2.97
N GLY A 281 -7.32 -4.16 3.90
CA GLY A 281 -7.66 -4.31 5.31
C GLY A 281 -6.43 -4.41 6.21
N ASN A 282 -6.68 -4.48 7.51
CA ASN A 282 -5.64 -4.54 8.54
C ASN A 282 -5.08 -5.97 8.64
N ILE A 283 -4.26 -6.37 7.65
CA ILE A 283 -3.58 -7.67 7.58
C ILE A 283 -2.12 -7.43 7.20
N GLY A 284 -1.20 -8.18 7.80
CA GLY A 284 0.25 -8.06 7.62
C GLY A 284 0.87 -6.95 8.47
N ALA A 285 2.12 -6.60 8.18
CA ALA A 285 2.89 -5.60 8.93
C ALA A 285 2.49 -4.14 8.65
N GLY A 286 1.22 -3.86 8.36
CA GLY A 286 0.80 -2.54 7.92
C GLY A 286 0.88 -1.45 9.00
N GLY A 287 0.97 -0.19 8.55
CA GLY A 287 1.00 1.02 9.39
C GLY A 287 -0.39 1.42 9.88
N TYR A 288 -1.06 0.51 10.61
CA TYR A 288 -2.38 0.71 11.19
C TYR A 288 -2.36 0.59 12.71
N ASP A 289 -3.38 1.14 13.34
CA ASP A 289 -3.55 1.07 14.79
C ASP A 289 -3.83 -0.37 15.24
N ARG A 290 -2.98 -0.88 16.13
CA ARG A 290 -3.05 -2.21 16.73
C ARG A 290 -3.48 -2.05 18.18
N PHE A 291 -4.78 -1.82 18.37
CA PHE A 291 -5.46 -1.59 19.66
C PHE A 291 -5.14 -2.60 20.78
N LEU A 292 -4.61 -3.79 20.44
CA LEU A 292 -4.26 -4.86 21.37
C LEU A 292 -2.78 -4.90 21.78
N GLN A 293 -1.96 -3.92 21.39
CA GLN A 293 -0.61 -3.80 21.90
C GLN A 293 -0.71 -3.51 23.40
N THR A 294 -0.31 -4.49 24.22
CA THR A 294 -0.35 -4.39 25.67
C THR A 294 0.51 -3.21 26.11
N ASP A 295 0.04 -2.37 27.03
CA ASP A 295 0.77 -1.24 27.65
C ASP A 295 1.97 -1.70 28.53
N ILE A 296 2.62 -2.80 28.17
CA ILE A 296 3.80 -3.33 28.85
C ILE A 296 4.99 -2.51 28.35
N LEU A 297 5.75 -1.94 29.29
CA LEU A 297 7.00 -1.28 28.97
C LEU A 297 7.98 -2.31 28.38
N PRO A 298 8.61 -2.04 27.21
CA PRO A 298 9.56 -2.96 26.62
C PRO A 298 10.83 -3.08 27.47
N ASP A 299 11.40 -4.29 27.51
CA ASP A 299 12.68 -4.56 28.17
C ASP A 299 13.87 -4.05 27.35
N GLY A 300 13.72 -3.97 26.02
CA GLY A 300 14.69 -3.38 25.12
C GLY A 300 14.04 -2.65 23.95
N ILE A 301 14.69 -1.57 23.51
CA ILE A 301 14.22 -0.69 22.46
C ILE A 301 15.27 -0.66 21.33
N LEU A 302 14.81 -0.87 20.10
CA LEU A 302 15.60 -0.77 18.88
C LEU A 302 15.12 0.44 18.05
N THR A 303 16.07 1.22 17.55
CA THR A 303 15.81 2.38 16.66
C THR A 303 17.02 2.66 15.76
N GLY A 304 16.82 3.33 14.64
CA GLY A 304 17.86 3.74 13.68
C GLY A 304 18.20 2.70 12.61
N GLY A 305 17.50 1.56 12.59
CA GLY A 305 17.84 0.44 11.71
C GLY A 305 19.15 -0.26 12.07
N GLY A 306 19.69 -1.04 11.13
CA GLY A 306 20.98 -1.73 11.27
C GLY A 306 20.89 -3.16 11.81
N MET A 307 22.00 -3.68 12.34
CA MET A 307 22.10 -5.07 12.76
C MET A 307 21.36 -5.34 14.08
N ILE A 308 20.60 -6.44 14.13
CA ILE A 308 19.98 -6.95 15.36
C ILE A 308 20.82 -8.11 15.88
N ASN A 309 21.49 -7.93 17.01
CA ASN A 309 22.32 -8.95 17.64
C ASN A 309 21.48 -9.92 18.47
N ALA A 310 22.03 -11.12 18.73
CA ALA A 310 21.37 -12.12 19.56
C ALA A 310 21.18 -11.65 21.02
N THR A 311 21.95 -10.65 21.46
CA THR A 311 21.82 -10.01 22.78
C THR A 311 20.67 -9.01 22.85
N ASP A 312 20.27 -8.44 21.71
CA ASP A 312 19.18 -7.46 21.62
C ASP A 312 17.81 -8.16 21.71
N LEU A 313 17.79 -9.45 21.40
CA LEU A 313 16.67 -10.35 21.53
C LEU A 313 16.75 -11.04 22.90
N PHE A 314 15.85 -10.78 23.85
CA PHE A 314 15.93 -11.42 25.17
C PHE A 314 15.51 -12.90 25.12
N ASN A 315 16.08 -13.73 25.99
CA ASN A 315 15.59 -15.12 26.17
C ASN A 315 14.19 -15.13 26.83
N THR A 316 13.97 -14.17 27.72
CA THR A 316 12.73 -13.89 28.44
C THR A 316 12.56 -12.38 28.43
N GLY A 317 11.54 -11.86 27.76
CA GLY A 317 11.27 -10.42 27.72
C GLY A 317 10.78 -9.91 26.37
N LEU A 318 10.52 -8.61 26.35
CA LEU A 318 9.95 -7.86 25.25
C LEU A 318 10.99 -6.93 24.60
N THR A 319 11.34 -7.20 23.34
CA THR A 319 12.10 -6.27 22.50
C THR A 319 11.14 -5.53 21.56
N GLN A 320 11.16 -4.20 21.58
CA GLN A 320 10.33 -3.34 20.72
C GLN A 320 11.18 -2.56 19.72
N ILE A 321 10.76 -2.55 18.45
CA ILE A 321 11.31 -1.69 17.41
C ILE A 321 10.43 -0.43 17.28
N GLU A 322 11.00 0.75 17.53
CA GLU A 322 10.26 2.02 17.64
C GLU A 322 10.04 2.76 16.32
N ASP A 323 10.69 2.32 15.24
CA ASP A 323 10.60 2.98 13.94
C ASP A 323 10.31 1.99 12.79
N SER A 324 10.21 2.53 11.57
CA SER A 324 9.96 1.76 10.35
C SER A 324 11.23 1.55 9.52
N LYS A 325 12.43 1.65 10.13
CA LYS A 325 13.71 1.48 9.42
C LYS A 325 13.95 0.02 9.03
N THR A 326 14.93 -0.17 8.14
CA THR A 326 15.41 -1.51 7.77
C THR A 326 16.48 -2.01 8.73
N TYR A 327 16.32 -3.25 9.17
CA TYR A 327 17.24 -3.96 10.05
C TYR A 327 17.86 -5.15 9.31
N SER A 328 19.19 -5.15 9.20
CA SER A 328 19.98 -6.21 8.55
C SER A 328 21.42 -6.20 9.05
N PRO A 329 22.06 -7.36 9.27
CA PRO A 329 21.43 -8.67 9.43
C PRO A 329 20.74 -8.83 10.79
N ILE A 330 19.97 -9.90 10.96
CA ILE A 330 19.45 -10.35 12.26
C ILE A 330 20.12 -11.65 12.69
N ALA A 331 20.58 -11.71 13.94
CA ALA A 331 21.22 -12.90 14.48
C ALA A 331 20.19 -13.96 14.93
N SER A 332 20.56 -15.23 14.72
CA SER A 332 19.82 -16.38 15.27
C SER A 332 19.82 -16.38 16.80
N LYS A 333 18.76 -16.95 17.39
CA LYS A 333 18.55 -16.96 18.85
C LYS A 333 18.49 -18.39 19.40
N VAL A 334 19.14 -18.60 20.54
CA VAL A 334 19.17 -19.89 21.25
C VAL A 334 18.69 -19.73 22.69
N SER A 335 18.26 -20.83 23.30
CA SER A 335 17.77 -20.88 24.68
C SER A 335 16.60 -19.93 24.94
N ILE A 336 15.68 -19.83 23.96
CA ILE A 336 14.42 -19.08 24.11
C ILE A 336 13.61 -19.69 25.26
N VAL A 337 13.01 -18.84 26.09
CA VAL A 337 12.10 -19.23 27.18
C VAL A 337 10.74 -18.55 26.98
N ASP A 338 10.72 -17.22 26.89
CA ASP A 338 9.50 -16.42 26.63
C ASP A 338 9.90 -15.12 25.92
N MET A 339 10.10 -15.21 24.61
CA MET A 339 10.64 -14.12 23.80
C MET A 339 9.53 -13.44 23.03
N THR A 340 9.43 -12.11 23.15
CA THR A 340 8.56 -11.29 22.29
C THR A 340 9.40 -10.28 21.51
N LEU A 341 9.23 -10.26 20.19
CA LEU A 341 9.74 -9.20 19.32
C LEU A 341 8.55 -8.53 18.64
N GLN A 342 8.38 -7.23 18.88
CA GLN A 342 7.29 -6.46 18.30
C GLN A 342 7.75 -5.14 17.70
N SER A 343 6.94 -4.55 16.83
CA SER A 343 7.08 -3.13 16.48
C SER A 343 6.21 -2.26 17.37
N ALA A 344 6.56 -0.99 17.49
CA ALA A 344 5.67 0.02 18.05
C ALA A 344 4.41 0.19 17.17
N ASN A 345 3.35 0.74 17.77
CA ASN A 345 2.09 0.94 17.11
C ASN A 345 2.25 1.84 15.88
N MET A 346 1.54 1.52 14.80
CA MET A 346 1.62 2.21 13.50
C MET A 346 3.01 2.20 12.83
N GLN A 347 3.98 1.45 13.36
CA GLN A 347 5.29 1.24 12.73
C GLN A 347 5.32 -0.04 11.90
N ARG A 348 6.19 -0.03 10.89
CA ARG A 348 6.40 -1.13 9.93
C ARG A 348 7.91 -1.34 9.72
N PRO A 349 8.64 -1.90 10.70
CA PRO A 349 10.04 -2.22 10.53
C PRO A 349 10.22 -3.35 9.52
N PHE A 350 11.25 -3.24 8.68
CA PHE A 350 11.62 -4.26 7.70
C PHE A 350 12.88 -4.99 8.17
N ILE A 351 12.76 -6.28 8.46
CA ILE A 351 13.87 -7.15 8.83
C ILE A 351 14.30 -7.90 7.57
N CYS A 352 15.51 -7.59 7.09
CA CYS A 352 16.09 -8.22 5.91
C CYS A 352 17.00 -9.38 6.34
N LEU A 353 16.69 -10.59 5.89
CA LEU A 353 17.44 -11.80 6.19
C LEU A 353 18.58 -11.98 5.18
N GLU A 354 19.81 -12.07 5.69
CA GLU A 354 21.00 -12.43 4.91
C GLU A 354 21.33 -13.94 5.00
N SER A 355 20.58 -14.68 5.81
CA SER A 355 20.67 -16.13 5.98
C SER A 355 19.43 -16.65 6.72
N ASN A 356 19.28 -17.98 6.83
CA ASN A 356 18.21 -18.59 7.61
C ASN A 356 18.22 -18.09 9.06
N TRP A 357 17.05 -17.64 9.53
CA TRP A 357 16.89 -17.18 10.90
C TRP A 357 16.47 -18.33 11.80
N ILE A 358 17.40 -18.83 12.61
CA ILE A 358 17.18 -19.99 13.48
C ILE A 358 16.77 -19.51 14.87
N LEU A 359 15.62 -19.99 15.33
CA LEU A 359 15.06 -19.71 16.65
C LEU A 359 14.94 -21.02 17.41
N ASN A 360 15.75 -21.18 18.44
CA ASN A 360 15.92 -22.45 19.15
C ASN A 360 15.62 -22.31 20.65
N SER A 361 14.71 -23.14 21.17
CA SER A 361 14.46 -23.21 22.63
C SER A 361 15.61 -23.85 23.42
N GLY A 362 16.53 -24.56 22.75
CA GLY A 362 17.62 -25.27 23.39
C GLY A 362 17.13 -26.46 24.23
N ALA A 363 17.53 -26.51 25.50
CA ALA A 363 17.09 -27.54 26.44
C ALA A 363 15.79 -27.17 27.19
N ASN A 364 15.21 -26.01 26.89
CA ASN A 364 13.99 -25.56 27.55
C ASN A 364 12.78 -26.32 27.01
N GLU A 365 11.95 -26.80 27.93
CA GLU A 365 10.63 -27.34 27.67
C GLU A 365 9.60 -26.22 27.88
N ASN A 366 8.56 -26.17 27.04
CA ASN A 366 7.47 -25.19 27.12
C ASN A 366 7.86 -23.73 26.82
N SER A 367 8.67 -23.52 25.77
CA SER A 367 9.07 -22.16 25.40
C SER A 367 7.96 -21.39 24.70
N LYS A 368 7.98 -20.05 24.83
CA LYS A 368 7.03 -19.14 24.19
C LYS A 368 7.74 -18.17 23.26
N LEU A 369 7.16 -17.95 22.09
CA LEU A 369 7.67 -17.04 21.07
C LEU A 369 6.53 -16.19 20.51
N THR A 370 6.68 -14.87 20.52
CA THR A 370 5.69 -13.94 19.95
C THR A 370 6.34 -12.98 18.98
N PHE A 371 5.79 -12.91 17.77
CA PHE A 371 6.07 -11.88 16.77
C PHE A 371 4.84 -11.03 16.53
N ASP A 372 4.99 -9.70 16.60
CA ASP A 372 3.91 -8.76 16.36
C ASP A 372 4.35 -7.57 15.52
N GLY A 373 3.75 -7.38 14.35
CA GLY A 373 3.95 -6.16 13.58
C GLY A 373 5.21 -6.11 12.70
N LEU A 374 5.84 -7.24 12.43
CA LEU A 374 7.14 -7.31 11.76
C LEU A 374 6.96 -7.63 10.27
N TRP A 375 7.66 -6.91 9.40
CA TRP A 375 7.85 -7.33 8.02
C TRP A 375 9.21 -7.99 7.87
N ILE A 376 9.25 -9.26 7.50
CA ILE A 376 10.46 -10.04 7.32
C ILE A 376 10.58 -10.45 5.86
N GLY A 377 11.68 -10.08 5.21
CA GLY A 377 12.01 -10.41 3.82
C GLY A 377 13.43 -10.94 3.69
N ALA A 378 13.78 -11.48 2.54
CA ALA A 378 15.14 -11.93 2.24
C ALA A 378 15.93 -10.87 1.44
N GLN A 379 17.25 -10.89 1.55
CA GLN A 379 18.12 -9.99 0.79
C GLN A 379 18.20 -10.44 -0.68
N GLY A 380 17.73 -9.59 -1.60
CA GLY A 380 17.86 -9.82 -3.05
C GLY A 380 17.18 -11.12 -3.49
N ASP A 381 17.94 -11.99 -4.17
CA ASP A 381 17.51 -13.30 -4.67
C ASP A 381 17.85 -14.48 -3.74
N LEU A 382 18.32 -14.18 -2.53
CA LEU A 382 18.68 -15.18 -1.52
C LEU A 382 17.43 -15.91 -1.02
N GLU A 383 17.51 -17.23 -0.94
CA GLU A 383 16.55 -18.04 -0.19
C GLU A 383 16.86 -17.95 1.30
N ALA A 384 15.91 -17.43 2.08
CA ALA A 384 16.01 -17.35 3.53
C ALA A 384 14.72 -17.88 4.19
N GLU A 385 14.90 -18.72 5.20
CA GLU A 385 13.82 -19.37 5.94
C GLU A 385 13.84 -18.94 7.42
N ILE A 386 12.67 -18.92 8.06
CA ILE A 386 12.56 -18.85 9.52
C ILE A 386 12.42 -20.27 10.04
N ILE A 387 13.35 -20.73 10.86
CA ILE A 387 13.42 -22.13 11.30
C ILE A 387 13.24 -22.20 12.82
N LEU A 388 12.14 -22.85 13.25
CA LEU A 388 11.86 -23.11 14.67
C LEU A 388 12.41 -24.47 15.09
N LYS A 389 13.27 -24.47 16.11
CA LYS A 389 13.94 -25.66 16.68
C LYS A 389 13.68 -25.80 18.18
N GLY A 390 13.66 -27.03 18.66
CA GLY A 390 13.44 -27.34 20.07
C GLY A 390 11.96 -27.58 20.38
N ASN A 391 11.52 -27.19 21.58
CA ASN A 391 10.17 -27.42 22.11
C ASN A 391 9.52 -26.09 22.52
N PHE A 392 8.43 -25.74 21.83
CA PHE A 392 7.61 -24.58 22.12
C PHE A 392 6.20 -25.00 22.56
N GLU A 393 5.74 -24.46 23.69
CA GLU A 393 4.34 -24.57 24.12
C GLU A 393 3.45 -23.67 23.25
N CYS A 394 3.94 -22.47 22.93
CA CYS A 394 3.15 -21.49 22.20
C CYS A 394 4.02 -20.62 21.29
N VAL A 395 3.62 -20.52 20.02
CA VAL A 395 4.21 -19.62 19.03
C VAL A 395 3.09 -18.75 18.46
N VAL A 396 3.19 -17.45 18.65
CA VAL A 396 2.22 -16.47 18.16
C VAL A 396 2.87 -15.58 17.11
N ILE A 397 2.29 -15.54 15.91
CA ILE A 397 2.71 -14.65 14.83
C ILE A 397 1.49 -13.83 14.43
N ARG A 398 1.48 -12.54 14.76
CA ARG A 398 0.34 -11.68 14.52
C ARG A 398 0.74 -10.37 13.86
N ASN A 399 -0.14 -9.83 13.00
CA ASN A 399 0.15 -8.58 12.26
C ASN A 399 1.51 -8.59 11.54
N CYS A 400 2.00 -9.75 11.13
CA CYS A 400 3.32 -9.89 10.52
C CYS A 400 3.18 -10.15 9.02
N THR A 401 4.18 -9.69 8.28
CA THR A 401 4.37 -10.08 6.88
C THR A 401 5.66 -10.88 6.79
N LEU A 402 5.57 -12.19 6.59
CA LEU A 402 6.68 -12.98 6.05
C LEU A 402 6.55 -12.90 4.53
N ASP A 403 7.48 -12.20 3.87
CA ASP A 403 7.31 -11.82 2.47
C ASP A 403 7.03 -13.08 1.61
N PRO A 404 5.86 -13.19 0.96
CA PRO A 404 5.52 -14.33 0.11
C PRO A 404 6.29 -14.34 -1.22
N GLY A 405 7.09 -13.32 -1.51
CA GLY A 405 7.96 -13.27 -2.67
C GLY A 405 7.22 -13.16 -4.01
N GLY A 406 7.92 -13.50 -5.09
CA GLY A 406 7.37 -13.61 -6.45
C GLY A 406 7.34 -12.31 -7.25
N SER A 407 7.78 -11.20 -6.66
CA SER A 407 8.00 -9.93 -7.36
C SER A 407 9.48 -9.73 -7.66
N ILE A 408 9.76 -8.85 -8.63
CA ILE A 408 11.12 -8.41 -8.95
C ILE A 408 11.34 -7.04 -8.32
N ASN A 409 12.51 -6.81 -7.73
CA ASN A 409 12.89 -5.50 -7.19
C ASN A 409 13.50 -4.58 -8.27
N ILE A 410 13.78 -3.32 -7.94
CA ILE A 410 14.38 -2.36 -8.87
C ILE A 410 15.78 -2.75 -9.38
N LYS A 411 16.48 -3.67 -8.71
CA LYS A 411 17.77 -4.24 -9.16
C LYS A 411 17.62 -5.42 -10.13
N ASN A 412 16.38 -5.77 -10.49
CA ASN A 412 16.03 -6.97 -11.26
C ASN A 412 16.32 -8.30 -10.55
N GLU A 413 16.34 -8.30 -9.22
CA GLU A 413 16.47 -9.51 -8.41
C GLU A 413 15.07 -10.06 -8.07
N LEU A 414 14.92 -11.39 -8.12
CA LEU A 414 13.67 -12.05 -7.76
C LEU A 414 13.57 -12.14 -6.24
N LEU A 415 12.58 -11.49 -5.64
CA LEU A 415 12.33 -11.59 -4.20
C LEU A 415 11.82 -12.99 -3.86
N GLN A 416 12.62 -13.74 -3.13
CA GLN A 416 12.29 -15.09 -2.68
C GLN A 416 11.30 -15.07 -1.50
N PRO A 417 10.45 -16.10 -1.36
CA PRO A 417 9.52 -16.20 -0.26
C PRO A 417 10.25 -16.53 1.05
N VAL A 418 9.88 -15.86 2.14
CA VAL A 418 10.30 -16.25 3.48
C VAL A 418 9.32 -17.27 4.04
N ASN A 419 9.75 -18.54 4.07
CA ASN A 419 8.95 -19.65 4.56
C ASN A 419 9.14 -19.86 6.07
N LEU A 420 8.08 -20.27 6.75
CA LEU A 420 8.11 -20.69 8.15
C LEU A 420 8.27 -22.22 8.22
N ILE A 421 9.42 -22.65 8.75
CA ILE A 421 9.83 -24.05 8.83
C ILE A 421 9.81 -24.50 10.29
N ILE A 422 9.07 -25.57 10.57
CA ILE A 422 9.08 -26.22 11.89
C ILE A 422 9.94 -27.48 11.82
N GLU A 423 11.09 -27.46 12.51
CA GLU A 423 11.97 -28.64 12.70
C GLU A 423 11.92 -29.21 14.12
N GLY A 424 11.18 -28.55 15.02
CA GLY A 424 10.99 -28.96 16.41
C GLY A 424 9.56 -29.40 16.72
N PHE A 425 9.21 -29.34 18.00
CA PHE A 425 7.86 -29.56 18.50
C PHE A 425 7.21 -28.21 18.85
N VAL A 426 6.01 -27.96 18.35
CA VAL A 426 5.19 -26.80 18.69
C VAL A 426 3.82 -27.30 19.13
N GLU A 427 3.42 -27.04 20.37
CA GLU A 427 2.09 -27.45 20.85
C GLU A 427 1.02 -26.56 20.20
N ASN A 428 1.12 -25.23 20.34
CA ASN A 428 0.17 -24.28 19.76
C ASN A 428 0.86 -23.26 18.84
N LEU A 429 0.51 -23.26 17.55
CA LEU A 429 0.90 -22.24 16.59
C LEU A 429 -0.30 -21.36 16.23
N CYS A 430 -0.24 -20.08 16.60
CA CYS A 430 -1.29 -19.10 16.35
C CYS A 430 -0.83 -18.06 15.34
N ILE A 431 -1.50 -18.00 14.20
CA ILE A 431 -1.25 -17.04 13.12
C ILE A 431 -2.48 -16.16 12.97
N GLU A 432 -2.33 -14.85 13.17
CA GLU A 432 -3.45 -13.90 13.15
C GLU A 432 -3.13 -12.64 12.34
N SER A 433 -4.02 -12.26 11.40
CA SER A 433 -3.85 -11.02 10.62
C SER A 433 -2.50 -10.95 9.91
N CYS A 434 -2.03 -12.05 9.33
CA CYS A 434 -0.69 -12.16 8.73
C CYS A 434 -0.72 -12.33 7.21
N ILE A 435 0.37 -11.94 6.56
CA ILE A 435 0.68 -12.32 5.17
C ILE A 435 1.93 -13.20 5.24
N LEU A 436 1.88 -14.42 4.71
CA LEU A 436 2.95 -15.39 4.88
C LEU A 436 3.34 -16.05 3.56
N GLY A 437 4.63 -16.37 3.44
CA GLY A 437 5.10 -17.49 2.62
C GLY A 437 4.59 -18.84 3.15
N SER A 438 5.19 -19.94 2.71
CA SER A 438 4.70 -21.28 3.04
C SER A 438 4.94 -21.62 4.52
N VAL A 439 4.01 -22.35 5.14
CA VAL A 439 4.12 -22.89 6.51
C VAL A 439 4.26 -24.39 6.43
N ILE A 440 5.48 -24.90 6.67
CA ILE A 440 5.81 -26.31 6.43
C ILE A 440 6.59 -26.93 7.59
N VAL A 441 6.44 -28.24 7.71
CA VAL A 441 7.12 -29.06 8.70
C VAL A 441 8.23 -29.89 8.02
N ARG A 442 9.44 -29.87 8.57
CA ARG A 442 10.64 -30.57 8.05
C ARG A 442 11.29 -31.40 9.17
N ASN A 443 12.08 -32.41 8.82
CA ASN A 443 12.93 -33.17 9.77
C ASN A 443 12.18 -33.74 10.98
N GLU A 444 11.02 -34.35 10.76
CA GLU A 444 10.15 -34.90 11.82
C GLU A 444 9.62 -33.85 12.81
N GLY A 445 9.57 -32.57 12.42
CA GLY A 445 8.85 -31.56 13.19
C GLY A 445 7.39 -31.97 13.43
N ILE A 446 6.81 -31.46 14.50
CA ILE A 446 5.44 -31.77 14.92
C ILE A 446 4.76 -30.49 15.35
N ILE A 447 3.51 -30.33 14.93
CA ILE A 447 2.63 -29.31 15.46
C ILE A 447 1.36 -29.99 15.97
N GLU A 448 0.96 -29.74 17.22
CA GLU A 448 -0.27 -30.34 17.77
C GLU A 448 -1.52 -29.57 17.35
N GLU A 449 -1.51 -28.25 17.48
CA GLU A 449 -2.60 -27.37 17.07
C GLU A 449 -2.08 -26.15 16.31
N VAL A 450 -2.69 -25.88 15.15
CA VAL A 450 -2.45 -24.69 14.33
C VAL A 450 -3.76 -23.92 14.17
N SER A 451 -3.73 -22.62 14.43
CA SER A 451 -4.81 -21.70 14.09
C SER A 451 -4.31 -20.62 13.13
N ILE A 452 -5.03 -20.43 12.01
CA ILE A 452 -4.73 -19.40 11.01
C ILE A 452 -6.00 -18.57 10.82
N THR A 453 -5.96 -17.30 11.21
CA THR A 453 -7.14 -16.44 11.25
C THR A 453 -6.86 -15.11 10.56
N ASP A 454 -7.83 -14.61 9.78
CA ASP A 454 -7.75 -13.30 9.12
C ASP A 454 -6.46 -13.13 8.29
N SER A 455 -5.97 -14.20 7.64
CA SER A 455 -4.60 -14.25 7.07
C SER A 455 -4.55 -14.64 5.60
N ILE A 456 -3.42 -14.35 4.95
CA ILE A 456 -3.10 -14.76 3.58
C ILE A 456 -1.84 -15.62 3.63
N VAL A 457 -1.89 -16.82 3.06
CA VAL A 457 -0.73 -17.71 2.91
C VAL A 457 -0.53 -17.97 1.43
N GLN A 458 0.68 -17.74 0.93
CA GLN A 458 0.99 -17.91 -0.49
C GLN A 458 2.25 -18.72 -0.69
N SER A 459 2.11 -19.79 -1.48
CA SER A 459 3.24 -20.44 -2.14
C SER A 459 3.32 -19.94 -3.58
N ILE A 460 4.46 -19.36 -3.95
CA ILE A 460 4.75 -18.94 -5.32
C ILE A 460 5.28 -20.09 -6.19
N ASP A 461 5.87 -21.11 -5.57
CA ASP A 461 6.32 -22.32 -6.26
C ASP A 461 5.22 -23.39 -6.19
N PRO A 462 4.62 -23.81 -7.32
CA PRO A 462 3.59 -24.84 -7.34
C PRO A 462 4.07 -26.23 -6.87
N SER A 463 5.39 -26.43 -6.77
CA SER A 463 6.02 -27.63 -6.20
C SER A 463 5.97 -27.65 -4.67
N VAL A 464 5.92 -26.47 -4.03
CA VAL A 464 5.88 -26.30 -2.58
C VAL A 464 4.43 -26.11 -2.13
N ASN A 465 4.02 -26.88 -1.13
CA ASN A 465 2.73 -26.71 -0.48
C ASN A 465 2.70 -25.39 0.29
N ALA A 466 1.60 -24.64 0.19
CA ALA A 466 1.42 -23.41 0.98
C ALA A 466 1.30 -23.73 2.47
N ILE A 467 0.65 -24.85 2.80
CA ILE A 467 0.57 -25.38 4.16
C ILE A 467 0.86 -26.89 4.11
N GLU A 468 1.82 -27.35 4.90
CA GLU A 468 2.14 -28.77 5.07
C GLU A 468 2.30 -29.11 6.56
N ILE A 469 1.25 -29.72 7.14
CA ILE A 469 1.17 -30.07 8.56
C ILE A 469 0.73 -31.54 8.68
N LYS A 470 1.68 -32.44 8.91
CA LYS A 470 1.47 -33.90 8.80
C LYS A 470 0.75 -34.54 10.01
N SER A 471 0.62 -33.82 11.12
CA SER A 471 0.00 -34.27 12.36
C SER A 471 -0.81 -33.15 13.01
N GLY A 472 -1.60 -33.46 14.04
CA GLY A 472 -2.33 -32.43 14.78
C GLY A 472 -3.60 -31.91 14.12
N LYS A 473 -4.12 -30.82 14.68
CA LYS A 473 -5.37 -30.15 14.29
C LYS A 473 -5.04 -28.81 13.62
N THR A 474 -5.58 -28.57 12.43
CA THR A 474 -5.46 -27.30 11.73
C THR A 474 -6.82 -26.60 11.67
N THR A 475 -6.92 -25.41 12.25
CA THR A 475 -8.09 -24.53 12.20
C THR A 475 -7.77 -23.33 11.32
N ILE A 476 -8.60 -23.04 10.31
CA ILE A 476 -8.42 -21.91 9.42
C ILE A 476 -9.72 -21.12 9.34
N GLU A 477 -9.66 -19.83 9.64
CA GLU A 477 -10.83 -18.94 9.62
C GLU A 477 -10.55 -17.69 8.78
N ARG A 478 -11.52 -17.28 7.95
CA ARG A 478 -11.49 -15.99 7.23
C ARG A 478 -10.13 -15.72 6.58
N SER A 479 -9.63 -16.69 5.83
CA SER A 479 -8.26 -16.67 5.30
C SER A 479 -8.21 -17.10 3.83
N THR A 480 -7.23 -16.60 3.08
CA THR A 480 -7.02 -16.95 1.67
C THR A 480 -5.70 -17.68 1.51
N ILE A 481 -5.73 -18.90 0.98
CA ILE A 481 -4.58 -19.76 0.78
C ILE A 481 -4.31 -19.92 -0.72
N PHE A 482 -3.22 -19.31 -1.20
CA PHE A 482 -2.72 -19.47 -2.56
C PHE A 482 -1.71 -20.61 -2.62
N GLY A 483 -2.19 -21.81 -2.96
CA GLY A 483 -1.35 -22.99 -3.09
C GLY A 483 -2.01 -24.24 -2.51
N LYS A 484 -1.27 -25.36 -2.54
CA LYS A 484 -1.74 -26.66 -2.05
C LYS A 484 -1.74 -26.68 -0.52
N VAL A 485 -2.68 -27.44 0.04
CA VAL A 485 -2.80 -27.63 1.49
C VAL A 485 -2.74 -29.12 1.78
N GLU A 486 -1.82 -29.54 2.62
CA GLU A 486 -1.68 -30.93 3.09
C GLU A 486 -1.70 -30.94 4.61
N VAL A 487 -2.78 -31.46 5.20
CA VAL A 487 -3.01 -31.39 6.64
C VAL A 487 -3.57 -32.70 7.21
N HIS A 488 -3.33 -32.94 8.51
CA HIS A 488 -3.88 -34.12 9.17
C HIS A 488 -5.40 -34.03 9.37
N ARG A 489 -5.85 -33.05 10.18
CA ARG A 489 -7.26 -32.71 10.43
C ARG A 489 -7.51 -31.24 10.11
N LEU A 490 -8.66 -30.94 9.50
CA LEU A 490 -8.99 -29.58 9.06
C LEU A 490 -10.34 -29.11 9.62
N TYR A 491 -10.35 -27.93 10.23
CA TYR A 491 -11.52 -27.15 10.59
C TYR A 491 -11.45 -25.81 9.87
N ALA A 492 -12.20 -25.65 8.78
CA ALA A 492 -12.17 -24.45 7.95
C ALA A 492 -13.54 -23.75 7.90
N THR A 493 -13.54 -22.44 8.08
CA THR A 493 -14.72 -21.59 7.89
C THR A 493 -14.38 -20.27 7.21
N GLU A 494 -15.17 -19.89 6.19
CA GLU A 494 -14.94 -18.65 5.43
C GLU A 494 -13.56 -18.60 4.75
N VAL A 495 -13.03 -19.74 4.32
CA VAL A 495 -11.69 -19.88 3.73
C VAL A 495 -11.77 -20.01 2.22
N ILE A 496 -10.80 -19.44 1.49
CA ILE A 496 -10.58 -19.76 0.07
C ILE A 496 -9.26 -20.50 -0.06
N ILE A 497 -9.29 -21.72 -0.58
CA ILE A 497 -8.09 -22.49 -0.95
C ILE A 497 -8.04 -22.53 -2.48
N SER A 498 -6.99 -21.97 -3.08
CA SER A 498 -6.91 -21.83 -4.54
C SER A 498 -6.45 -23.11 -5.26
N ALA A 499 -5.77 -24.02 -4.56
CA ALA A 499 -5.31 -25.30 -5.09
C ALA A 499 -5.79 -26.48 -4.23
N ILE A 500 -5.40 -27.70 -4.63
CA ILE A 500 -5.92 -28.92 -4.01
C ILE A 500 -5.58 -28.94 -2.52
N ALA A 501 -6.62 -29.18 -1.70
CA ALA A 501 -6.47 -29.51 -0.29
C ALA A 501 -6.60 -31.02 -0.09
N ASN A 502 -5.64 -31.62 0.61
CA ASN A 502 -5.64 -33.03 0.96
C ASN A 502 -5.63 -33.19 2.49
N VAL A 503 -6.77 -33.59 3.04
CA VAL A 503 -6.93 -33.85 4.48
C VAL A 503 -6.86 -35.35 4.73
N THR A 504 -5.94 -35.78 5.60
CA THR A 504 -5.71 -37.22 5.84
C THR A 504 -6.84 -37.87 6.67
N ASP A 505 -7.25 -37.24 7.77
CA ASP A 505 -8.36 -37.65 8.64
C ASP A 505 -9.60 -36.79 8.33
N THR A 506 -10.46 -37.31 7.46
CA THR A 506 -11.71 -36.64 7.08
C THR A 506 -12.87 -36.92 8.03
N GLN A 507 -12.68 -37.80 9.04
CA GLN A 507 -13.73 -38.13 10.02
C GLN A 507 -13.78 -37.07 11.13
N ASN A 508 -12.62 -36.53 11.52
CA ASN A 508 -12.51 -35.49 12.53
C ASN A 508 -12.14 -34.15 11.90
N GLY A 509 -13.13 -33.45 11.36
CA GLY A 509 -12.95 -32.13 10.75
C GLY A 509 -14.25 -31.55 10.21
N CYS A 510 -14.17 -30.30 9.75
CA CYS A 510 -15.28 -29.55 9.17
C CYS A 510 -14.76 -28.61 8.08
N PHE A 511 -15.49 -28.51 6.98
CA PHE A 511 -15.23 -27.54 5.92
C PHE A 511 -16.54 -26.83 5.60
N ARG A 512 -16.71 -25.59 6.06
CA ARG A 512 -17.99 -24.87 5.95
C ARG A 512 -17.83 -23.46 5.39
N TYR A 513 -18.82 -22.94 4.67
CA TYR A 513 -18.83 -21.57 4.13
C TYR A 513 -17.53 -21.19 3.41
N SER A 514 -16.88 -22.17 2.77
CA SER A 514 -15.52 -22.07 2.26
C SER A 514 -15.46 -22.53 0.81
N ALA A 515 -14.38 -22.19 0.12
CA ALA A 515 -14.16 -22.55 -1.28
C ALA A 515 -12.86 -23.34 -1.45
N ALA A 516 -12.91 -24.39 -2.26
CA ALA A 516 -11.76 -25.21 -2.62
C ALA A 516 -12.01 -25.94 -3.96
N PRO A 517 -10.98 -26.45 -4.64
CA PRO A 517 -11.18 -27.25 -5.84
C PRO A 517 -11.98 -28.53 -5.54
N HIS A 518 -12.85 -28.95 -6.45
CA HIS A 518 -13.69 -30.14 -6.34
C HIS A 518 -12.88 -31.44 -6.14
N LEU A 519 -11.65 -31.48 -6.65
CA LEU A 519 -10.73 -32.62 -6.48
C LEU A 519 -10.07 -32.69 -5.09
N SER A 520 -10.37 -31.73 -4.21
CA SER A 520 -9.84 -31.72 -2.85
C SER A 520 -10.48 -32.81 -2.00
N ARG A 521 -9.66 -33.45 -1.15
CA ARG A 521 -10.13 -34.37 -0.12
C ARG A 521 -10.40 -33.58 1.16
N LEU A 522 -11.66 -33.27 1.42
CA LEU A 522 -12.12 -32.38 2.50
C LEU A 522 -13.01 -33.11 3.51
N PRO A 523 -13.02 -32.70 4.80
CA PRO A 523 -13.97 -33.21 5.79
C PRO A 523 -15.33 -32.52 5.69
N HIS A 524 -16.40 -33.30 5.61
CA HIS A 524 -17.81 -32.87 5.70
C HIS A 524 -18.14 -31.47 5.14
N PRO A 525 -18.05 -31.24 3.81
CA PRO A 525 -18.36 -29.94 3.21
C PRO A 525 -19.81 -29.50 3.48
N TYR A 526 -20.01 -28.31 4.04
CA TYR A 526 -21.31 -27.69 4.30
C TYR A 526 -21.36 -26.27 3.73
N GLU A 527 -22.40 -25.92 2.97
CA GLU A 527 -22.57 -24.58 2.36
C GLU A 527 -21.28 -24.03 1.73
N SER A 528 -20.54 -24.91 1.04
CA SER A 528 -19.20 -24.64 0.52
C SER A 528 -19.18 -24.65 -1.00
N PHE A 529 -18.33 -23.80 -1.59
CA PHE A 529 -18.17 -23.68 -3.02
C PHE A 529 -17.03 -24.57 -3.54
N LEU A 530 -17.39 -25.75 -4.06
CA LEU A 530 -16.42 -26.67 -4.67
C LEU A 530 -16.31 -26.42 -6.18
N PHE A 531 -15.24 -25.74 -6.59
CA PHE A 531 -15.06 -25.28 -7.97
C PHE A 531 -14.17 -26.22 -8.79
N THR A 532 -14.34 -26.23 -10.11
CA THR A 532 -13.52 -27.07 -11.01
C THR A 532 -12.20 -26.42 -11.35
N ASN A 533 -12.23 -25.15 -11.75
CA ASN A 533 -11.05 -24.38 -12.13
C ASN A 533 -11.02 -23.06 -11.35
N ASP A 534 -9.84 -22.74 -10.83
CA ASP A 534 -9.53 -21.39 -10.38
C ASP A 534 -9.21 -20.51 -11.60
N SER A 535 -9.81 -19.33 -11.68
CA SER A 535 -9.48 -18.36 -12.74
C SER A 535 -8.69 -17.21 -12.14
N ALA A 536 -7.65 -16.76 -12.85
CA ALA A 536 -6.82 -15.63 -12.43
C ALA A 536 -7.64 -14.37 -12.08
N HIS A 537 -8.82 -14.20 -12.70
CA HIS A 537 -9.69 -13.04 -12.55
C HIS A 537 -10.54 -13.03 -11.27
N TRP A 538 -10.50 -14.03 -10.40
CA TRP A 538 -11.27 -14.00 -9.14
C TRP A 538 -10.74 -12.99 -8.13
N PHE A 539 -9.45 -12.66 -8.22
CA PHE A 539 -8.81 -11.67 -7.38
C PHE A 539 -8.42 -10.46 -8.21
N THR A 540 -8.46 -9.27 -7.60
CA THR A 540 -7.94 -8.03 -8.19
C THR A 540 -6.45 -8.17 -8.49
N SER A 541 -5.68 -8.75 -7.55
CA SER A 541 -4.31 -9.20 -7.79
C SER A 541 -3.92 -10.39 -6.90
N ARG A 542 -2.95 -11.19 -7.37
CA ARG A 542 -2.25 -12.24 -6.61
C ARG A 542 -0.77 -11.93 -6.41
N ARG A 543 -0.31 -10.77 -6.89
CA ARG A 543 1.05 -10.30 -6.70
C ARG A 543 1.10 -9.49 -5.42
N PHE A 544 1.93 -9.93 -4.47
CA PHE A 544 2.19 -9.14 -3.27
C PHE A 544 2.90 -7.84 -3.66
N GLY A 545 2.46 -6.71 -3.10
CA GLY A 545 2.85 -5.35 -3.51
C GLY A 545 1.76 -4.60 -4.26
N ASP A 546 0.87 -5.30 -4.96
CA ASP A 546 -0.28 -4.66 -5.59
C ASP A 546 -1.34 -4.28 -4.52
N PRO A 547 -1.97 -3.10 -4.59
CA PRO A 547 -2.92 -2.65 -3.57
C PRO A 547 -4.13 -3.58 -3.37
N GLY A 548 -4.56 -4.25 -4.45
CA GLY A 548 -5.64 -5.23 -4.47
C GLY A 548 -5.21 -6.67 -4.19
N PHE A 549 -4.02 -6.89 -3.61
CA PHE A 549 -3.53 -8.24 -3.30
C PHE A 549 -4.54 -9.03 -2.44
N ALA A 550 -4.92 -10.20 -2.94
CA ALA A 550 -5.93 -11.10 -2.37
C ALA A 550 -7.36 -10.53 -2.23
N GLN A 551 -7.63 -9.32 -2.73
CA GLN A 551 -8.97 -8.76 -2.75
C GLN A 551 -9.82 -9.44 -3.83
N LEU A 552 -11.05 -9.87 -3.51
CA LEU A 552 -11.95 -10.39 -4.53
C LEU A 552 -12.32 -9.32 -5.56
N SER A 553 -12.22 -9.69 -6.84
CA SER A 553 -12.56 -8.83 -7.96
C SER A 553 -14.08 -8.76 -8.18
N ASP A 554 -14.53 -7.81 -9.00
CA ASP A 554 -15.93 -7.72 -9.42
C ASP A 554 -16.39 -8.95 -10.23
N LEU A 555 -15.45 -9.60 -10.93
CA LEU A 555 -15.68 -10.78 -11.76
C LEU A 555 -15.66 -12.09 -10.96
N ALA A 556 -15.29 -12.04 -9.67
CA ALA A 556 -15.38 -13.21 -8.80
C ALA A 556 -16.81 -13.76 -8.80
N PRO A 557 -16.97 -15.10 -8.81
CA PRO A 557 -18.27 -15.75 -8.65
C PRO A 557 -19.03 -15.17 -7.45
N VAL A 558 -20.34 -14.95 -7.63
CA VAL A 558 -21.17 -14.39 -6.55
C VAL A 558 -21.07 -15.22 -5.27
N VAL A 559 -20.93 -16.55 -5.38
CA VAL A 559 -20.78 -17.46 -4.24
C VAL A 559 -19.53 -17.14 -3.40
N LEU A 560 -18.44 -16.67 -4.01
CA LEU A 560 -17.27 -16.22 -3.24
C LEU A 560 -17.53 -14.88 -2.55
N LYS A 561 -18.32 -14.01 -3.19
CA LYS A 561 -18.59 -12.65 -2.69
C LYS A 561 -19.61 -12.59 -1.57
N VAL A 562 -20.51 -13.58 -1.42
CA VAL A 562 -21.57 -13.58 -0.40
C VAL A 562 -21.75 -14.94 0.31
N GLY A 563 -20.87 -15.91 0.09
CA GLY A 563 -21.04 -17.26 0.63
C GLY A 563 -20.41 -17.49 2.01
N GLY A 564 -19.92 -16.43 2.67
CA GLY A 564 -19.53 -16.49 4.07
C GLY A 564 -20.73 -16.71 5.00
N GLU A 565 -20.46 -17.06 6.26
CA GLU A 565 -21.51 -17.46 7.22
C GLU A 565 -22.58 -16.38 7.43
N ASN A 566 -22.20 -15.10 7.38
CA ASN A 566 -23.10 -13.96 7.57
C ASN A 566 -23.39 -13.22 6.25
N GLU A 567 -23.42 -13.95 5.13
CA GLU A 567 -23.51 -13.37 3.76
C GLU A 567 -22.32 -12.44 3.43
N SER A 568 -21.22 -12.58 4.17
CA SER A 568 -19.94 -11.93 3.92
C SER A 568 -19.22 -12.58 2.73
N GLU A 569 -18.13 -11.94 2.29
CA GLU A 569 -17.24 -12.55 1.31
C GLU A 569 -16.40 -13.66 1.97
N MET A 570 -16.08 -14.72 1.24
CA MET A 570 -15.13 -15.73 1.70
C MET A 570 -13.69 -15.19 1.62
N GLY A 571 -12.80 -15.71 2.46
CA GLY A 571 -11.36 -15.43 2.43
C GLY A 571 -10.90 -14.39 3.45
N ALA A 572 -9.66 -13.92 3.25
CA ALA A 572 -8.93 -13.01 4.16
C ALA A 572 -9.71 -11.76 4.59
N PHE A 573 -10.60 -11.26 3.72
CA PHE A 573 -11.32 -10.01 3.94
C PHE A 573 -12.77 -10.19 4.39
N SER A 574 -13.22 -11.40 4.74
CA SER A 574 -14.59 -11.66 5.24
C SER A 574 -14.98 -10.69 6.37
N LYS A 575 -14.06 -10.48 7.32
CA LYS A 575 -14.24 -9.60 8.50
C LYS A 575 -14.57 -8.15 8.14
N LEU A 576 -14.26 -7.69 6.92
CA LEU A 576 -14.59 -6.34 6.48
C LEU A 576 -16.09 -6.17 6.19
N LEU A 577 -16.85 -7.26 6.02
CA LEU A 577 -18.28 -7.25 5.74
C LEU A 577 -18.64 -6.33 4.56
N ASN A 578 -17.78 -6.29 3.54
CA ASN A 578 -17.97 -5.42 2.36
C ASN A 578 -19.31 -5.67 1.64
N PRO A 579 -19.78 -6.91 1.43
CA PRO A 579 -21.08 -7.16 0.81
C PRO A 579 -22.24 -6.59 1.63
N VAL A 580 -22.22 -6.81 2.94
CA VAL A 580 -23.23 -6.29 3.87
C VAL A 580 -23.25 -4.76 3.87
N LYS A 581 -22.08 -4.11 3.91
CA LYS A 581 -21.97 -2.64 3.77
C LYS A 581 -22.52 -2.15 2.44
N PHE A 582 -22.26 -2.88 1.36
CA PHE A 582 -22.74 -2.53 0.03
C PHE A 582 -24.26 -2.64 -0.09
N ASP A 583 -24.86 -3.66 0.53
CA ASP A 583 -26.32 -3.80 0.55
C ASP A 583 -26.99 -2.74 1.44
N GLY A 584 -26.36 -2.38 2.57
CA GLY A 584 -26.78 -1.22 3.37
C GLY A 584 -26.74 0.09 2.57
N LEU A 585 -25.68 0.29 1.77
CA LEU A 585 -25.57 1.44 0.88
C LEU A 585 -26.68 1.45 -0.18
N LYS A 586 -26.96 0.31 -0.83
CA LYS A 586 -28.06 0.21 -1.80
C LYS A 586 -29.39 0.56 -1.18
N ALA A 587 -29.71 -0.02 -0.01
CA ALA A 587 -30.95 0.26 0.69
C ALA A 587 -31.13 1.76 0.98
N LYS A 588 -30.05 2.45 1.38
CA LYS A 588 -30.09 3.90 1.61
C LYS A 588 -30.23 4.71 0.32
N ILE A 589 -29.60 4.28 -0.76
CA ILE A 589 -29.77 4.95 -2.05
C ILE A 589 -31.20 4.75 -2.56
N ASP A 590 -31.77 3.55 -2.47
CA ASP A 590 -33.15 3.30 -2.87
C ASP A 590 -34.16 4.12 -2.06
N GLU A 591 -33.86 4.41 -0.79
CA GLU A 591 -34.69 5.26 0.09
C GLU A 591 -34.66 6.75 -0.30
N TYR A 592 -33.47 7.30 -0.61
CA TYR A 592 -33.26 8.74 -0.78
C TYR A 592 -33.07 9.22 -2.22
N MET A 593 -32.87 8.31 -3.18
CA MET A 593 -32.60 8.69 -4.57
C MET A 593 -33.84 9.32 -5.21
N PRO A 594 -33.68 10.45 -5.94
CA PRO A 594 -34.78 11.06 -6.68
C PRO A 594 -35.46 10.10 -7.67
N PHE A 595 -36.77 10.26 -7.82
CA PHE A 595 -37.57 9.46 -8.75
C PHE A 595 -37.06 9.60 -10.20
N GLY A 596 -37.03 8.46 -10.92
CA GLY A 596 -36.61 8.41 -12.33
C GLY A 596 -35.10 8.26 -12.56
N LEU A 597 -34.30 8.20 -11.49
CA LEU A 597 -32.88 7.87 -11.56
C LEU A 597 -32.65 6.36 -11.36
N ILE A 598 -31.53 5.87 -11.91
CA ILE A 598 -31.08 4.49 -11.89
C ILE A 598 -29.66 4.51 -11.31
N PRO A 599 -29.41 3.89 -10.14
CA PRO A 599 -28.08 3.88 -9.55
C PRO A 599 -27.19 2.91 -10.32
N ILE A 600 -25.94 3.31 -10.55
CA ILE A 600 -24.89 2.43 -11.03
C ILE A 600 -23.73 2.46 -10.05
N TYR A 601 -23.17 1.30 -9.73
CA TYR A 601 -22.10 1.15 -8.74
C TYR A 601 -20.84 0.71 -9.45
N ILE A 602 -19.75 1.45 -9.24
CA ILE A 602 -18.47 1.22 -9.91
C ILE A 602 -17.40 1.10 -8.82
N ASN A 603 -16.87 -0.10 -8.63
CA ASN A 603 -15.75 -0.29 -7.72
C ASN A 603 -14.46 0.25 -8.34
N LYS A 604 -13.74 1.05 -7.56
CA LYS A 604 -12.39 1.49 -7.86
C LYS A 604 -11.44 0.53 -7.14
N THR A 605 -10.76 -0.27 -7.96
CA THR A 605 -9.69 -1.19 -7.56
C THR A 605 -8.33 -0.56 -7.82
#